data_AF-X0V404-F1
#
_entry.id   AF-X0V404-F1
#
_cell.length_a   1.000
_cell.length_b   1.000
_cell.length_c   1.000
_cell.angle_alpha   90.00
_cell.angle_beta   90.00
_cell.angle_gamma   90.00
#
_symmetry.space_group_name_H-M   'P 1'
#
loop_
_entity.id
_entity.type
_entity.pdbx_description
1 polymer ?
#
loop_
_entity_poly.entity_id
_entity_poly.type
_entity_poly.pdbx_seq_one_letter_code
_entity_poly.pdbx_strand_id
1 'polypeptide(L)'
;RAENVVAWADHPIAGTVQSVCVVPSADEDEVWLSILRDETVTYDDVTVTYEDATVTYGIIFIEKMMPRSFGTDISDAFFVDSGITVTNSPASTTVGGFTHLVGKTITILGDGVKYTPTAVVDDSGEVTISTAVTTAQGGLAYTSKLEPMKPVVETQMGTTAASIVAAHEMGVSLLDSYGVKVGISDSALYDIDLDDIRWTNLSGIDGLFTGTVVVSVDGGFSIERPLIISSSSPLPCTVRALIPRMEKAGR
;
A
#
# COMPACT_ATOMS: atom_id res chain seq x y z
N ARG A 1 -10.32 -15.16 25.22
CA ARG A 1 -10.15 -14.32 24.02
C ARG A 1 -11.51 -14.27 23.33
N ALA A 2 -12.20 -13.13 23.35
CA ALA A 2 -13.59 -13.02 22.90
C ALA A 2 -13.73 -12.99 21.37
N GLU A 3 -12.67 -12.64 20.65
CA GLU A 3 -12.77 -12.33 19.22
C GLU A 3 -12.36 -13.47 18.27
N ASN A 4 -11.87 -14.61 18.78
CA ASN A 4 -11.48 -15.79 17.97
C ASN A 4 -10.57 -15.51 16.75
N VAL A 5 -9.96 -14.34 16.67
CA VAL A 5 -9.01 -13.96 15.61
C VAL A 5 -7.61 -13.85 16.22
N VAL A 6 -6.64 -14.46 15.55
CA VAL A 6 -5.21 -14.25 15.78
C VAL A 6 -4.60 -13.98 14.41
N ALA A 7 -4.07 -12.78 14.22
CA ALA A 7 -3.43 -12.36 13.00
C ALA A 7 -2.13 -11.63 13.33
N TRP A 8 -1.17 -11.70 12.42
CA TRP A 8 0.10 -11.00 12.48
C TRP A 8 0.40 -10.47 11.07
N ALA A 9 0.98 -9.29 11.00
CA ALA A 9 1.43 -8.70 9.76
C ALA A 9 2.73 -7.94 10.03
N ASP A 10 3.65 -8.00 9.07
CA ASP A 10 4.83 -7.14 9.07
C ASP A 10 4.44 -5.79 8.43
N HIS A 11 4.92 -4.70 9.02
CA HIS A 11 4.77 -3.34 8.52
C HIS A 11 6.15 -2.81 8.13
N PRO A 12 6.66 -3.12 6.92
CA PRO A 12 7.96 -2.65 6.47
C PRO A 12 7.96 -1.13 6.32
N ILE A 13 8.80 -0.43 7.07
CA ILE A 13 8.91 1.03 7.04
C ILE A 13 10.33 1.39 6.62
N ALA A 14 10.48 2.46 5.85
CA ALA A 14 11.79 3.00 5.54
C ALA A 14 12.41 3.59 6.81
N GLY A 15 13.48 2.97 7.32
CA GLY A 15 14.13 3.37 8.57
C GLY A 15 13.95 2.33 9.68
N THR A 16 14.38 2.70 10.89
CA THR A 16 14.28 1.84 12.07
C THR A 16 13.24 2.40 13.04
N VAL A 17 12.16 1.67 13.27
CA VAL A 17 11.16 2.00 14.30
C VAL A 17 11.81 1.80 15.68
N GLN A 18 11.95 2.87 16.44
CA GLN A 18 12.54 2.85 17.79
C GLN A 18 11.48 2.73 18.89
N SER A 19 10.28 3.24 18.65
CA SER A 19 9.17 3.22 19.61
C SER A 19 7.84 3.35 18.89
N VAL A 20 6.79 2.80 19.51
CA VAL A 20 5.39 2.92 19.09
C VAL A 20 4.52 3.27 20.29
N CYS A 21 3.55 4.16 20.10
CA CYS A 21 2.49 4.38 21.08
C CYS A 21 1.12 4.53 20.41
N VAL A 22 0.07 4.31 21.18
CA VAL A 22 -1.32 4.45 20.74
C VAL A 22 -1.97 5.52 21.59
N VAL A 23 -2.54 6.53 20.94
CA VAL A 23 -3.21 7.67 21.58
C VAL A 23 -4.70 7.61 21.22
N PRO A 24 -5.61 7.52 22.19
CA PRO A 24 -7.05 7.55 21.91
C PRO A 24 -7.46 8.88 21.25
N SER A 25 -8.31 8.80 20.23
CA SER A 25 -8.88 9.95 19.54
C SER A 25 -10.40 9.80 19.36
N ALA A 26 -11.05 10.77 18.73
CA ALA A 26 -12.51 10.80 18.64
C ALA A 26 -13.08 9.72 17.70
N ASP A 27 -12.46 9.53 16.53
CA ASP A 27 -12.97 8.65 15.47
C ASP A 27 -12.31 7.26 15.49
N GLU A 28 -10.98 7.21 15.65
CA GLU A 28 -10.23 5.98 15.91
C GLU A 28 -8.92 6.24 16.64
N ASP A 29 -8.35 5.22 17.29
CA ASP A 29 -7.07 5.31 17.99
C ASP A 29 -5.93 5.64 17.01
N GLU A 30 -5.05 6.55 17.40
CA GLU A 30 -3.92 7.01 16.60
C GLU A 30 -2.65 6.24 16.96
N VAL A 31 -2.02 5.62 15.96
CA VAL A 31 -0.72 4.95 16.13
C VAL A 31 0.40 5.92 15.75
N TRP A 32 1.27 6.20 16.70
CA TRP A 32 2.42 7.08 16.54
C TRP A 32 3.73 6.29 16.63
N LEU A 33 4.67 6.61 15.75
CA LEU A 33 5.93 5.91 15.55
C LEU A 33 7.10 6.89 15.66
N SER A 34 8.15 6.50 16.37
CA SER A 34 9.46 7.15 16.33
C SER A 34 10.35 6.37 15.38
N ILE A 35 10.79 7.00 14.29
CA ILE A 35 11.52 6.33 13.21
C ILE A 35 12.87 7.00 13.01
N LEU A 36 13.94 6.25 13.19
CA LEU A 36 15.30 6.67 12.88
C LEU A 36 15.57 6.46 11.38
N ARG A 37 15.92 7.53 10.67
CA ARG A 37 16.46 7.44 9.30
C ARG A 37 17.82 8.11 9.23
N ASP A 38 18.71 7.49 8.46
CA ASP A 38 20.03 8.01 8.20
C ASP A 38 19.94 9.12 7.16
N GLU A 39 20.30 10.34 7.56
CA GLU A 39 20.39 11.49 6.67
C GLU A 39 21.78 12.10 6.66
N THR A 40 22.20 12.52 5.48
CA THR A 40 23.43 13.28 5.29
C THR A 40 23.28 14.63 5.97
N VAL A 41 24.27 15.00 6.78
CA VAL A 41 24.29 16.29 7.46
C VAL A 41 24.78 17.34 6.48
N THR A 42 24.02 18.43 6.35
CA THR A 42 24.43 19.63 5.62
C THR A 42 24.52 20.82 6.57
N TYR A 43 25.45 21.74 6.29
CA TYR A 43 25.53 23.05 6.93
C TYR A 43 25.76 24.09 5.84
N ASP A 44 24.88 25.10 5.74
CA ASP A 44 24.86 26.06 4.62
C ASP A 44 24.94 25.37 3.23
N ASP A 45 24.10 24.34 3.02
CA ASP A 45 24.02 23.54 1.77
C ASP A 45 25.30 22.76 1.40
N VAL A 46 26.27 22.68 2.31
CA VAL A 46 27.49 21.88 2.13
C VAL A 46 27.40 20.60 2.95
N THR A 47 27.56 19.45 2.29
CA THR A 47 27.67 18.13 2.95
C THR A 47 28.84 18.16 3.95
N VAL A 48 28.52 17.92 5.21
CA VAL A 48 29.51 17.82 6.27
C VAL A 48 30.27 16.50 6.10
N THR A 49 31.60 16.59 6.03
CA THR A 49 32.49 15.43 6.02
C THR A 49 33.37 15.43 7.26
N TYR A 50 33.75 14.23 7.71
CA TYR A 50 34.72 14.00 8.78
C TYR A 50 35.63 12.85 8.35
N GLU A 51 36.95 13.05 8.37
CA GLU A 51 37.94 12.05 7.92
C GLU A 51 37.64 11.49 6.50
N ASP A 52 37.32 12.39 5.56
CA ASP A 52 36.97 12.08 4.16
C ASP A 52 35.73 11.18 3.97
N ALA A 53 34.95 10.95 5.04
CA ALA A 53 33.65 10.30 4.99
C ALA A 53 32.52 11.33 5.19
N THR A 54 31.42 11.16 4.48
CA THR A 54 30.18 11.90 4.72
C THR A 54 29.70 11.64 6.14
N VAL A 55 29.42 12.72 6.88
CA VAL A 55 28.78 12.62 8.20
C VAL A 55 27.29 12.38 7.97
N THR A 56 26.82 11.27 8.51
CA THR A 56 25.42 10.89 8.53
C THR A 56 24.99 10.82 9.99
N TYR A 57 23.96 11.60 10.37
CA TYR A 57 23.29 11.42 11.66
C TYR A 57 21.97 10.71 11.41
N GLY A 58 21.55 9.92 12.40
CA GLY A 58 20.19 9.44 12.43
C GLY A 58 19.26 10.57 12.86
N ILE A 59 18.37 11.00 11.97
CA ILE A 59 17.26 11.90 12.31
C ILE A 59 16.10 11.05 12.81
N ILE A 60 15.49 11.46 13.91
CA ILE A 60 14.30 10.82 14.46
C ILE A 60 13.07 11.57 13.95
N PHE A 61 12.28 10.88 13.14
CA PHE A 61 10.97 11.34 12.67
C PHE A 61 9.88 10.84 13.61
N ILE A 62 8.88 11.67 13.85
CA ILE A 62 7.66 11.30 14.55
C ILE A 62 6.54 11.23 13.52
N GLU A 63 6.03 10.03 13.28
CA GLU A 63 5.04 9.76 12.24
C GLU A 63 3.77 9.19 12.83
N LYS A 64 2.65 9.57 12.23
CA LYS A 64 1.33 9.04 12.57
C LYS A 64 0.89 8.11 11.44
N MET A 65 0.48 6.89 11.79
CA MET A 65 -0.12 5.98 10.83
C MET A 65 -1.43 6.56 10.29
N MET A 66 -1.66 6.43 8.99
CA MET A 66 -2.87 6.94 8.37
C MET A 66 -4.12 6.30 9.01
N PRO A 67 -5.17 7.09 9.28
CA PRO A 67 -6.49 6.57 9.59
C PRO A 67 -6.98 5.55 8.54
N ARG A 68 -7.71 4.52 8.97
CA ARG A 68 -8.36 3.57 8.06
C ARG A 68 -9.47 4.23 7.25
N SER A 69 -10.14 5.21 7.84
CA SER A 69 -11.18 5.99 7.17
C SER A 69 -10.59 7.26 6.59
N PHE A 70 -10.57 7.36 5.27
CA PHE A 70 -10.22 8.57 4.52
C PHE A 70 -11.45 9.39 4.08
N GLY A 71 -12.64 9.08 4.62
CA GLY A 71 -13.88 9.76 4.26
C GLY A 71 -14.40 9.35 2.89
N THR A 72 -14.89 10.31 2.12
CA THR A 72 -15.51 10.08 0.80
C THR A 72 -14.75 10.73 -0.36
N ASP A 73 -13.66 11.44 -0.06
CA ASP A 73 -12.84 12.11 -1.07
C ASP A 73 -11.63 11.25 -1.40
N ILE A 74 -11.48 10.88 -2.67
CA ILE A 74 -10.34 10.08 -3.14
C ILE A 74 -9.02 10.86 -2.99
N SER A 75 -9.05 12.20 -2.97
CA SER A 75 -7.87 13.03 -2.74
C SER A 75 -7.32 12.94 -1.32
N ASP A 76 -8.09 12.39 -0.37
CA ASP A 76 -7.64 12.09 0.99
C ASP A 76 -7.16 10.64 1.15
N ALA A 77 -7.30 9.81 0.12
CA ALA A 77 -7.07 8.36 0.17
C ALA A 77 -5.62 7.96 -0.18
N PHE A 78 -4.62 8.57 0.46
CA PHE A 78 -3.20 8.29 0.17
C PHE A 78 -2.50 7.31 1.13
N PHE A 79 -1.90 6.28 0.57
CA PHE A 79 -1.21 5.22 1.29
C PHE A 79 0.25 5.16 0.84
N VAL A 80 1.09 5.94 1.52
CA VAL A 80 2.54 6.05 1.29
C VAL A 80 3.26 6.02 2.63
N ASP A 81 4.57 5.76 2.61
CA ASP A 81 5.44 5.86 3.78
C ASP A 81 6.05 7.27 3.87
N SER A 82 6.21 7.81 5.08
CA SER A 82 6.73 9.17 5.34
C SER A 82 5.99 10.28 4.55
N GLY A 83 4.67 10.11 4.42
CA GLY A 83 3.82 10.94 3.58
C GLY A 83 3.44 12.28 4.20
N ILE A 84 3.28 13.31 3.36
CA ILE A 84 2.69 14.59 3.75
C ILE A 84 1.57 14.99 2.78
N THR A 85 0.69 15.86 3.24
CA THR A 85 -0.29 16.58 2.40
C THR A 85 0.18 18.01 2.20
N VAL A 86 0.14 18.49 0.96
CA VAL A 86 0.53 19.83 0.53
C VAL A 86 -0.65 20.46 -0.18
N THR A 87 -0.98 21.71 0.18
CA THR A 87 -2.02 22.49 -0.48
C THR A 87 -1.40 23.66 -1.22
N ASN A 88 -1.63 23.71 -2.53
CA ASN A 88 -1.22 24.80 -3.42
C ASN A 88 -2.38 25.78 -3.59
N SER A 89 -2.07 27.08 -3.55
CA SER A 89 -3.02 28.13 -3.89
C SER A 89 -2.28 29.28 -4.60
N PRO A 90 -2.38 29.40 -5.94
CA PRO A 90 -3.20 28.61 -6.87
C PRO A 90 -2.65 27.19 -7.11
N ALA A 91 -3.40 26.36 -7.84
CA ALA A 91 -2.93 25.06 -8.31
C ALA A 91 -1.57 25.18 -9.02
N SER A 92 -0.65 24.25 -8.75
CA SER A 92 0.76 24.35 -9.16
C SER A 92 1.29 23.01 -9.67
N THR A 93 2.18 23.06 -10.67
CA THR A 93 2.98 21.91 -11.12
C THR A 93 4.21 21.68 -10.24
N THR A 94 4.60 22.66 -9.42
CA THR A 94 5.68 22.54 -8.44
C THR A 94 5.05 22.30 -7.09
N VAL A 95 5.38 21.16 -6.47
CA VAL A 95 4.88 20.75 -5.16
C VAL A 95 6.06 20.69 -4.20
N GLY A 96 6.06 21.55 -3.19
CA GLY A 96 7.11 21.59 -2.16
C GLY A 96 6.74 20.88 -0.87
N GLY A 97 7.60 20.99 0.14
CA GLY A 97 7.36 20.48 1.50
C GLY A 97 8.01 19.13 1.80
N PHE A 98 8.68 18.51 0.83
CA PHE A 98 9.30 17.19 0.97
C PHE A 98 10.76 17.26 1.44
N THR A 99 11.11 18.23 2.28
CA THR A 99 12.51 18.43 2.72
C THR A 99 13.08 17.21 3.45
N HIS A 100 12.24 16.40 4.09
CA HIS A 100 12.61 15.12 4.72
C HIS A 100 12.80 13.95 3.73
N LEU A 101 12.57 14.18 2.45
CA LEU A 101 12.69 13.18 1.38
C LEU A 101 13.60 13.64 0.25
N VAL A 102 14.43 14.67 0.47
CA VAL A 102 15.41 15.17 -0.51
C VAL A 102 16.26 14.02 -1.07
N GLY A 103 16.39 13.97 -2.40
CA GLY A 103 17.11 12.93 -3.12
C GLY A 103 16.43 11.55 -3.14
N LYS A 104 15.26 11.40 -2.50
CA LYS A 104 14.46 10.16 -2.56
C LYS A 104 13.47 10.21 -3.72
N THR A 105 13.17 9.03 -4.23
CA THR A 105 12.09 8.83 -5.20
C THR A 105 10.78 8.65 -4.46
N ILE A 106 9.81 9.51 -4.74
CA ILE A 106 8.48 9.51 -4.13
C ILE A 106 7.39 9.19 -5.16
N THR A 107 6.24 8.72 -4.65
CA THR A 107 4.98 8.68 -5.39
C THR A 107 4.09 9.82 -4.92
N ILE A 108 3.25 10.33 -5.82
CA ILE A 108 2.40 11.50 -5.56
C ILE A 108 0.97 11.15 -5.99
N LEU A 109 0.01 11.49 -5.15
CA LEU A 109 -1.41 11.54 -5.44
C LEU A 109 -1.79 13.03 -5.53
N GLY A 110 -2.16 13.49 -6.73
CA GLY A 110 -2.53 14.88 -6.97
C GLY A 110 -4.01 14.99 -7.30
N ASP A 111 -4.77 15.75 -6.51
CA ASP A 111 -6.23 15.90 -6.63
C ASP A 111 -6.96 14.54 -6.83
N GLY A 112 -6.54 13.51 -6.09
CA GLY A 112 -7.12 12.16 -6.17
C GLY A 112 -6.63 11.28 -7.32
N VAL A 113 -5.74 11.80 -8.17
CA VAL A 113 -5.18 11.07 -9.32
C VAL A 113 -3.71 10.72 -9.05
N LYS A 114 -3.37 9.45 -9.21
CA LYS A 114 -1.98 9.00 -9.09
C LYS A 114 -1.12 9.65 -10.18
N TYR A 115 -0.07 10.34 -9.77
CA TYR A 115 0.96 10.82 -10.68
C TYR A 115 1.83 9.64 -11.17
N THR A 116 2.02 9.57 -12.48
CA THR A 116 2.90 8.60 -13.14
C THR A 116 3.74 9.37 -14.16
N PRO A 117 5.09 9.36 -14.09
CA PRO A 117 5.99 8.47 -13.33
C PRO A 117 6.17 8.85 -11.84
N THR A 118 7.11 8.20 -11.14
CA THR A 118 7.58 8.68 -9.82
C THR A 118 8.42 9.96 -9.98
N ALA A 119 8.58 10.72 -8.89
CA ALA A 119 9.35 11.96 -8.88
C ALA A 119 10.52 11.85 -7.90
N VAL A 120 11.67 12.45 -8.23
CA VAL A 120 12.79 12.60 -7.31
C VAL A 120 12.69 13.98 -6.68
N VAL A 121 12.76 14.05 -5.35
CA VAL A 121 12.73 15.31 -4.60
C VAL A 121 14.06 16.02 -4.78
N ASP A 122 14.02 17.27 -5.23
CA ASP A 122 15.21 18.11 -5.40
C ASP A 122 15.75 18.65 -4.08
N ASP A 123 16.89 19.35 -4.14
CA ASP A 123 17.57 19.90 -2.95
C ASP A 123 16.75 20.95 -2.20
N SER A 124 15.72 21.53 -2.83
CA SER A 124 14.80 22.49 -2.19
C SER A 124 13.61 21.78 -1.50
N GLY A 125 13.53 20.44 -1.57
CA GLY A 125 12.40 19.68 -1.05
C GLY A 125 11.17 19.75 -1.97
N GLU A 126 11.37 20.01 -3.27
CA GLU A 126 10.30 20.14 -4.25
C GLU A 126 10.31 19.03 -5.30
N VAL A 127 9.16 18.84 -5.93
CA VAL A 127 8.96 17.96 -7.09
C VAL A 127 8.15 18.68 -8.14
N THR A 128 8.53 18.52 -9.41
CA THR A 128 7.74 19.02 -10.54
C THR A 128 6.93 17.89 -11.15
N ILE A 129 5.61 18.08 -11.23
CA ILE A 129 4.65 17.16 -11.85
C ILE A 129 4.07 17.77 -13.13
N SER A 130 3.52 16.93 -14.00
CA SER A 130 3.05 17.34 -15.35
C SER A 130 1.71 18.10 -15.34
N THR A 131 0.95 18.00 -14.26
CA THR A 131 -0.39 18.60 -14.14
C THR A 131 -0.44 19.46 -12.88
N ALA A 132 -0.98 20.68 -13.00
CA ALA A 132 -1.12 21.55 -11.84
C ALA A 132 -2.22 21.01 -10.91
N VAL A 133 -1.90 20.89 -9.61
CA VAL A 133 -2.82 20.35 -8.61
C VAL A 133 -3.00 21.29 -7.44
N THR A 134 -4.18 21.22 -6.81
CA THR A 134 -4.50 22.01 -5.60
C THR A 134 -4.06 21.27 -4.34
N THR A 135 -4.36 19.98 -4.24
CA THR A 135 -3.91 19.11 -3.15
C THR A 135 -2.98 18.06 -3.71
N ALA A 136 -1.80 17.94 -3.12
CA ALA A 136 -0.84 16.90 -3.43
C ALA A 136 -0.48 16.14 -2.15
N GLN A 137 -0.53 14.82 -2.23
CA GLN A 137 -0.08 13.93 -1.18
C GLN A 137 1.09 13.13 -1.70
N GLY A 138 2.21 13.15 -1.01
CA GLY A 138 3.44 12.53 -1.51
C GLY A 138 4.28 11.89 -0.41
N GLY A 139 4.94 10.80 -0.75
CA GLY A 139 5.79 10.04 0.15
C GLY A 139 6.50 8.88 -0.54
N LEU A 140 7.27 8.12 0.22
CA LEU A 140 7.93 6.92 -0.26
C LEU A 140 6.89 5.88 -0.67
N ALA A 141 7.13 5.20 -1.79
CA ALA A 141 6.22 4.18 -2.29
C ALA A 141 6.17 3.00 -1.30
N TYR A 142 4.95 2.61 -0.92
CA TYR A 142 4.70 1.43 -0.10
C TYR A 142 4.04 0.35 -0.95
N THR A 143 4.47 -0.90 -0.81
CA THR A 143 3.85 -2.05 -1.50
C THR A 143 3.16 -2.93 -0.48
N SER A 144 1.82 -2.92 -0.50
CA SER A 144 1.01 -3.83 0.29
C SER A 144 1.02 -5.21 -0.35
N LYS A 145 1.24 -6.27 0.43
CA LYS A 145 1.23 -7.67 -0.03
C LYS A 145 0.41 -8.53 0.92
N LEU A 146 -0.47 -9.33 0.36
CA LEU A 146 -1.24 -10.36 1.05
C LEU A 146 -0.96 -11.71 0.39
N GLU A 147 -0.47 -12.65 1.19
CA GLU A 147 -0.30 -14.05 0.81
C GLU A 147 -1.10 -14.90 1.81
N PRO A 148 -2.32 -15.35 1.45
CA PRO A 148 -3.17 -16.10 2.35
C PRO A 148 -2.60 -17.49 2.60
N MET A 149 -2.88 -18.02 3.79
CA MET A 149 -2.64 -19.43 4.07
C MET A 149 -3.49 -20.32 3.16
N LYS A 150 -3.01 -21.55 2.95
CA LYS A 150 -3.75 -22.58 2.24
C LYS A 150 -5.16 -22.76 2.85
N PRO A 151 -6.24 -22.77 2.04
CA PRO A 151 -7.55 -23.15 2.53
C PRO A 151 -7.56 -24.61 2.99
N VAL A 152 -7.97 -24.83 4.24
CA VAL A 152 -8.20 -26.17 4.81
C VAL A 152 -9.70 -26.36 4.95
N VAL A 153 -10.20 -27.43 4.34
CA VAL A 153 -11.64 -27.73 4.29
C VAL A 153 -11.86 -29.07 4.98
N GLU A 154 -12.82 -29.12 5.89
CA GLU A 154 -13.29 -30.39 6.45
C GLU A 154 -14.29 -31.03 5.49
N THR A 155 -14.04 -32.29 5.15
CA THR A 155 -14.91 -33.09 4.29
C THR A 155 -15.43 -34.30 5.08
N GLN A 156 -16.45 -34.99 4.57
CA GLN A 156 -16.90 -36.25 5.16
C GLN A 156 -15.80 -37.33 5.28
N MET A 157 -14.71 -37.22 4.50
CA MET A 157 -13.58 -38.15 4.53
C MET A 157 -12.39 -37.66 5.38
N GLY A 158 -12.53 -36.53 6.08
CA GLY A 158 -11.48 -35.91 6.88
C GLY A 158 -11.03 -34.56 6.32
N THR A 159 -9.90 -34.05 6.83
CA THR A 159 -9.36 -32.72 6.49
C THR A 159 -8.54 -32.75 5.20
N THR A 160 -8.65 -31.71 4.38
CA THR A 160 -7.78 -31.48 3.22
C THR A 160 -6.40 -30.93 3.60
N ALA A 161 -6.05 -30.85 4.89
CA ALA A 161 -4.76 -30.32 5.36
C ALA A 161 -3.57 -31.00 4.66
N ALA A 162 -3.62 -32.32 4.46
CA ALA A 162 -2.58 -33.10 3.77
C ALA A 162 -2.81 -33.27 2.26
N SER A 163 -3.95 -32.81 1.71
CA SER A 163 -4.28 -32.96 0.29
C SER A 163 -3.81 -31.76 -0.52
N ILE A 164 -3.37 -31.97 -1.77
CA ILE A 164 -3.14 -30.88 -2.70
C ILE A 164 -4.51 -30.34 -3.11
N VAL A 165 -4.85 -29.14 -2.65
CA VAL A 165 -6.04 -28.42 -3.10
C VAL A 165 -5.58 -27.46 -4.19
N ALA A 166 -6.08 -27.66 -5.40
CA ALA A 166 -5.90 -26.72 -6.49
C ALA A 166 -7.20 -25.91 -6.66
N ALA A 167 -7.09 -24.57 -6.66
CA ALA A 167 -8.18 -23.69 -7.06
C ALA A 167 -7.82 -23.06 -8.40
N HIS A 168 -8.66 -23.23 -9.41
CA HIS A 168 -8.42 -22.61 -10.73
C HIS A 168 -8.88 -21.16 -10.78
N GLU A 169 -9.88 -20.82 -9.97
CA GLU A 169 -10.44 -19.48 -9.84
C GLU A 169 -10.55 -19.09 -8.37
N MET A 170 -10.31 -17.81 -8.10
CA MET A 170 -10.52 -17.18 -6.80
C MET A 170 -11.40 -15.95 -6.97
N GLY A 171 -12.46 -15.84 -6.19
CA GLY A 171 -13.18 -14.59 -6.02
C GLY A 171 -12.44 -13.69 -5.03
N VAL A 172 -12.08 -12.48 -5.44
CA VAL A 172 -11.45 -11.48 -4.56
C VAL A 172 -12.47 -10.38 -4.32
N SER A 173 -12.94 -10.27 -3.08
CA SER A 173 -13.85 -9.20 -2.67
C SER A 173 -13.06 -7.99 -2.20
N LEU A 174 -13.26 -6.85 -2.86
CA LEU A 174 -12.57 -5.59 -2.63
C LEU A 174 -13.54 -4.53 -2.10
N LEU A 175 -13.02 -3.60 -1.30
CA LEU A 175 -13.69 -2.39 -0.83
C LEU A 175 -12.84 -1.19 -1.20
N ASP A 176 -13.42 -0.23 -1.90
CA ASP A 176 -12.85 1.07 -2.28
C ASP A 176 -11.36 0.96 -2.61
N SER A 177 -11.04 0.10 -3.57
CA SER A 177 -9.67 -0.29 -3.90
C SER A 177 -9.27 0.14 -5.30
N TYR A 178 -7.98 0.35 -5.51
CA TYR A 178 -7.39 0.70 -6.81
C TYR A 178 -6.04 0.03 -7.02
N GLY A 179 -5.70 -0.24 -8.29
CA GLY A 179 -4.36 -0.72 -8.67
C GLY A 179 -3.99 -2.07 -8.06
N VAL A 180 -4.99 -2.95 -7.92
CA VAL A 180 -4.82 -4.27 -7.32
C VAL A 180 -4.20 -5.23 -8.33
N LYS A 181 -3.14 -5.90 -7.92
CA LYS A 181 -2.42 -6.91 -8.68
C LYS A 181 -2.59 -8.28 -8.06
N VAL A 182 -2.55 -9.30 -8.90
CA VAL A 182 -2.61 -10.70 -8.47
C VAL A 182 -1.57 -11.54 -9.20
N GLY A 183 -1.09 -12.60 -8.56
CA GLY A 183 -0.14 -13.52 -9.17
C GLY A 183 0.22 -14.69 -8.28
N ILE A 184 1.27 -15.42 -8.68
CA ILE A 184 1.79 -16.60 -7.97
C ILE A 184 3.22 -16.42 -7.42
N SER A 185 3.87 -15.33 -7.79
CA SER A 185 5.18 -14.90 -7.31
C SER A 185 5.30 -13.39 -7.52
N ASP A 186 6.24 -12.74 -6.82
CA ASP A 186 6.48 -11.29 -6.97
C ASP A 186 6.93 -10.91 -8.40
N SER A 187 7.50 -11.86 -9.15
CA SER A 187 7.91 -11.70 -10.55
C SER A 187 6.79 -11.99 -11.57
N ALA A 188 5.65 -12.53 -11.13
CA ALA A 188 4.55 -12.97 -11.98
C ALA A 188 3.21 -12.38 -11.52
N LEU A 189 3.22 -11.08 -11.21
CA LEU A 189 2.05 -10.28 -10.88
C LEU A 189 1.49 -9.60 -12.15
N TYR A 190 0.17 -9.55 -12.25
CA TYR A 190 -0.54 -8.76 -13.27
C TYR A 190 -1.64 -7.92 -12.64
N ASP A 191 -1.93 -6.77 -13.24
CA ASP A 191 -3.01 -5.90 -12.82
C ASP A 191 -4.37 -6.54 -13.08
N ILE A 192 -5.26 -6.43 -12.10
CA ILE A 192 -6.67 -6.74 -12.29
C ILE A 192 -7.30 -5.52 -12.97
N ASP A 193 -7.91 -5.74 -14.13
CA ASP A 193 -8.77 -4.73 -14.76
C ASP A 193 -10.06 -4.59 -13.94
N LEU A 194 -10.10 -3.57 -13.10
CA LEU A 194 -11.24 -3.24 -12.23
C LEU A 194 -12.36 -2.50 -12.98
N ASP A 195 -12.06 -1.98 -14.18
CA ASP A 195 -13.02 -1.27 -15.05
C ASP A 195 -13.69 -2.20 -16.06
N ASP A 196 -13.33 -3.50 -16.06
CA ASP A 196 -13.94 -4.50 -16.93
C ASP A 196 -15.45 -4.59 -16.70
N ILE A 197 -16.20 -4.51 -17.80
CA ILE A 197 -17.67 -4.53 -17.83
C ILE A 197 -18.32 -5.75 -17.17
N ARG A 198 -17.57 -6.84 -16.98
CA ARG A 198 -18.03 -8.03 -16.26
C ARG A 198 -18.25 -7.78 -14.77
N TRP A 199 -17.61 -6.75 -14.22
CA TRP A 199 -17.69 -6.43 -12.80
C TRP A 199 -18.74 -5.36 -12.54
N THR A 200 -19.45 -5.51 -11.43
CA THR A 200 -20.33 -4.45 -10.92
C THR A 200 -19.57 -3.67 -9.87
N ASN A 201 -19.24 -2.41 -10.19
CA ASN A 201 -18.65 -1.49 -9.22
C ASN A 201 -19.76 -0.89 -8.33
N LEU A 202 -19.64 -1.11 -7.03
CA LEU A 202 -20.55 -0.63 -5.99
C LEU A 202 -19.91 0.47 -5.12
N SER A 203 -18.76 1.01 -5.54
CA SER A 203 -18.06 2.08 -4.82
C SER A 203 -18.93 3.34 -4.78
N GLY A 204 -18.98 3.99 -3.62
CA GLY A 204 -19.55 5.33 -3.49
C GLY A 204 -18.57 6.44 -3.88
N ILE A 205 -17.31 6.08 -4.13
CA ILE A 205 -16.20 7.01 -4.41
C ILE A 205 -15.74 6.77 -5.85
N ASP A 206 -15.81 7.82 -6.66
CA ASP A 206 -15.41 7.77 -8.07
C ASP A 206 -13.92 7.42 -8.20
N GLY A 207 -13.57 6.62 -9.20
CA GLY A 207 -12.21 6.11 -9.40
C GLY A 207 -11.79 4.93 -8.50
N LEU A 208 -12.59 4.53 -7.51
CA LEU A 208 -12.34 3.33 -6.69
C LEU A 208 -13.30 2.19 -7.02
N PHE A 209 -12.88 0.96 -6.74
CA PHE A 209 -13.68 -0.24 -6.98
C PHE A 209 -14.14 -0.91 -5.68
N THR A 210 -15.44 -1.16 -5.58
CA THR A 210 -16.04 -2.05 -4.57
C THR A 210 -16.83 -3.15 -5.26
N GLY A 211 -16.49 -4.40 -4.99
CA GLY A 211 -17.16 -5.53 -5.63
C GLY A 211 -16.40 -6.83 -5.42
N THR A 212 -16.76 -7.85 -6.19
CA THR A 212 -16.02 -9.11 -6.24
C THR A 212 -15.57 -9.36 -7.66
N VAL A 213 -14.26 -9.51 -7.84
CA VAL A 213 -13.64 -9.86 -9.13
C VAL A 213 -13.26 -11.34 -9.10
N VAL A 214 -13.31 -12.00 -10.26
CA VAL A 214 -12.85 -13.38 -10.39
C VAL A 214 -11.49 -13.37 -11.07
N VAL A 215 -10.50 -13.95 -10.41
CA VAL A 215 -9.13 -14.07 -10.92
C VAL A 215 -8.76 -15.52 -11.11
N SER A 216 -7.98 -15.79 -12.15
CA SER A 216 -7.48 -17.11 -12.50
C SER A 216 -6.05 -17.00 -13.00
N VAL A 217 -5.18 -17.92 -12.58
CA VAL A 217 -3.81 -18.03 -13.07
C VAL A 217 -3.62 -19.36 -13.79
N ASP A 218 -2.77 -19.40 -14.82
CA ASP A 218 -2.49 -20.62 -15.56
C ASP A 218 -1.89 -21.69 -14.63
N GLY A 219 -2.46 -22.89 -14.62
CA GLY A 219 -2.12 -23.97 -13.69
C GLY A 219 -2.62 -23.82 -12.24
N GLY A 220 -3.44 -22.79 -11.95
CA GLY A 220 -4.16 -22.63 -10.69
C GLY A 220 -3.32 -22.28 -9.46
N PHE A 221 -4.02 -22.12 -8.33
CA PHE A 221 -3.46 -21.86 -7.01
C PHE A 221 -3.30 -23.19 -6.27
N SER A 222 -2.12 -23.43 -5.70
CA SER A 222 -1.83 -24.64 -4.93
C SER A 222 -0.93 -24.32 -3.74
N ILE A 223 -0.60 -25.33 -2.94
CA ILE A 223 0.34 -25.19 -1.81
C ILE A 223 1.72 -24.71 -2.30
N GLU A 224 2.14 -25.17 -3.46
CA GLU A 224 3.42 -24.82 -4.07
C GLU A 224 3.33 -23.52 -4.91
N ARG A 225 2.11 -23.01 -5.10
CA ARG A 225 1.79 -21.85 -5.92
C ARG A 225 0.77 -20.95 -5.19
N PRO A 226 1.22 -20.21 -4.17
CA PRO A 226 0.32 -19.38 -3.38
C PRO A 226 -0.30 -18.28 -4.24
N LEU A 227 -1.48 -17.81 -3.83
CA LEU A 227 -2.04 -16.58 -4.37
C LEU A 227 -1.32 -15.40 -3.73
N ILE A 228 -0.85 -14.45 -4.52
CA ILE A 228 -0.34 -13.18 -4.01
C ILE A 228 -1.27 -12.09 -4.50
N ILE A 229 -1.77 -11.26 -3.59
CA ILE A 229 -2.43 -10.00 -3.91
C ILE A 229 -1.50 -8.88 -3.48
N SER A 230 -1.30 -7.90 -4.35
CA SER A 230 -0.44 -6.75 -4.04
C SER A 230 -0.99 -5.45 -4.59
N SER A 231 -0.59 -4.34 -4.01
CA SER A 231 -0.78 -3.01 -4.59
C SER A 231 0.41 -2.13 -4.25
N SER A 232 0.92 -1.42 -5.26
CA SER A 232 1.98 -0.41 -5.13
C SER A 232 1.47 0.98 -5.56
N SER A 233 0.15 1.15 -5.62
CA SER A 233 -0.48 2.45 -5.85
C SER A 233 -0.51 3.24 -4.54
N PRO A 234 -0.38 4.58 -4.55
CA PRO A 234 -0.69 5.38 -3.37
C PRO A 234 -2.18 5.39 -3.02
N LEU A 235 -3.03 4.67 -3.74
CA LEU A 235 -4.47 4.56 -3.48
C LEU A 235 -4.79 3.29 -2.66
N PRO A 236 -5.95 3.23 -1.98
CA PRO A 236 -6.32 2.13 -1.10
C PRO A 236 -6.36 0.76 -1.78
N CYS A 237 -6.10 -0.28 -0.97
CA CYS A 237 -6.30 -1.69 -1.34
C CYS A 237 -6.85 -2.45 -0.12
N THR A 238 -8.16 -2.66 -0.09
CA THR A 238 -8.86 -3.33 1.01
C THR A 238 -9.47 -4.64 0.53
N VAL A 239 -8.83 -5.74 0.89
CA VAL A 239 -9.34 -7.10 0.62
C VAL A 239 -10.27 -7.53 1.76
N ARG A 240 -11.55 -7.75 1.44
CA ARG A 240 -12.58 -8.20 2.41
C ARG A 240 -12.63 -9.72 2.54
N ALA A 241 -12.50 -10.43 1.43
CA ALA A 241 -12.64 -11.88 1.39
C ALA A 241 -11.94 -12.49 0.16
N LEU A 242 -11.45 -13.71 0.35
CA LEU A 242 -10.97 -14.59 -0.70
C LEU A 242 -11.88 -15.82 -0.76
N ILE A 243 -12.48 -16.06 -1.91
CA ILE A 243 -13.56 -17.03 -2.11
C ILE A 243 -13.06 -18.09 -3.10
N PRO A 244 -12.50 -19.21 -2.64
CA PRO A 244 -11.98 -20.23 -3.54
C PRO A 244 -13.13 -20.92 -4.28
N ARG A 245 -13.04 -20.97 -5.61
CA ARG A 245 -13.96 -21.80 -6.40
C ARG A 245 -13.33 -23.18 -6.54
N MET A 246 -13.83 -24.12 -5.75
CA MET A 246 -13.34 -25.50 -5.76
C MET A 246 -14.17 -26.36 -6.72
N GLU A 247 -13.52 -26.99 -7.69
CA GLU A 247 -14.11 -28.13 -8.39
C GLU A 247 -13.84 -29.41 -7.60
N LYS A 248 -14.90 -30.17 -7.35
CA LYS A 248 -14.79 -31.49 -6.73
C LYS A 248 -14.42 -32.50 -7.83
N ALA A 249 -13.13 -32.79 -8.00
CA ALA A 249 -12.72 -34.00 -8.72
C ALA A 249 -13.11 -35.21 -7.87
N GLY A 250 -14.29 -35.78 -8.14
CA GLY A 250 -14.72 -37.03 -7.53
C GLY A 250 -13.90 -38.21 -8.06
N ARG A 251 -13.67 -39.21 -7.21
CA ARG A 251 -13.56 -40.59 -7.65
C ARG A 251 -14.91 -41.27 -7.45
#